data_AF-A0A645JAC3-F1
#
_entry.id   AF-A0A645JAC3-F1
#
_cell.length_a   1.000
_cell.length_b   1.000
_cell.length_c   1.000
_cell.angle_alpha   90.00
_cell.angle_beta   90.00
_cell.angle_gamma   90.00
#
_symmetry.space_group_name_H-M   'P 1'
#
loop_
_entity.id
_entity.type
_entity.pdbx_description
1 polymer ?
#
loop_
_entity_poly.entity_id
_entity_poly.type
_entity_poly.pdbx_seq_one_letter_code
_entity_poly.pdbx_strand_id
1 'polypeptide(L)' 'MAALAAIAELIVKVSEFIMRNPVLELDLNPVFCDGRFAVGGDARIILDSR' A
#
# COMPACT_ATOMS: atom_id res chain seq x y z
N MET A 1 -8.74 -3.34 -17.07
CA MET A 1 -7.36 -2.84 -17.27
C MET A 1 -7.03 -1.68 -16.34
N ALA A 2 -7.81 -0.60 -16.33
CA ALA A 2 -7.51 0.59 -15.51
C ALA A 2 -7.50 0.33 -13.98
N ALA A 3 -8.41 -0.51 -13.45
CA ALA A 3 -8.40 -0.92 -12.04
C ALA A 3 -7.11 -1.67 -11.63
N LEU A 4 -6.57 -2.54 -12.51
CA LEU A 4 -5.32 -3.24 -12.24
C LEU A 4 -4.13 -2.28 -12.21
N ALA A 5 -4.11 -1.29 -13.11
CA ALA A 5 -3.06 -0.27 -13.12
C ALA A 5 -3.08 0.58 -11.84
N ALA A 6 -4.28 0.95 -11.37
CA ALA A 6 -4.44 1.70 -10.12
C ALA A 6 -3.96 0.91 -8.89
N ILE A 7 -4.29 -0.40 -8.81
CA ILE A 7 -3.80 -1.28 -7.75
C ILE A 7 -2.27 -1.42 -7.83
N ALA A 8 -1.72 -1.60 -9.02
CA ALA A 8 -0.27 -1.70 -9.21
C ALA A 8 0.46 -0.42 -8.76
N GLU A 9 -0.08 0.76 -9.08
CA GLU A 9 0.45 2.04 -8.61
C GLU A 9 0.45 2.15 -7.08
N LEU A 10 -0.64 1.73 -6.43
CA LEU A 10 -0.71 1.69 -4.96
C LEU A 10 0.35 0.75 -4.37
N ILE A 11 0.52 -0.45 -4.93
CA ILE A 11 1.52 -1.42 -4.46
C ILE A 11 2.94 -0.85 -4.58
N VAL A 12 3.26 -0.19 -5.70
CA VAL A 12 4.57 0.46 -5.88
C VAL A 12 4.81 1.52 -4.82
N LYS A 13 3.83 2.40 -4.56
CA LYS A 13 3.95 3.45 -3.53
C LYS A 13 4.15 2.86 -2.13
N VAL A 14 3.43 1.80 -1.79
CA VAL A 14 3.58 1.10 -0.51
C VAL A 14 4.97 0.48 -0.38
N SER A 15 5.46 -0.15 -1.45
CA SER A 15 6.81 -0.72 -1.49
C SER A 15 7.88 0.36 -1.29
N GLU A 16 7.78 1.49 -1.98
CA GLU A 16 8.69 2.63 -1.81
C GLU A 16 8.65 3.20 -0.39
N PHE A 17 7.47 3.26 0.22
CA PHE A 17 7.32 3.66 1.62
C PHE A 17 8.05 2.68 2.57
N ILE A 18 7.86 1.38 2.40
CA ILE A 18 8.54 0.34 3.20
C ILE A 18 10.06 0.44 3.03
N MET A 19 10.57 0.64 1.81
CA MET A 19 12.02 0.73 1.57
C MET A 19 12.69 1.95 2.23
N ARG A 20 11.94 3.03 2.49
CA ARG A 20 12.47 4.29 3.04
C ARG A 20 12.31 4.41 4.55
N ASN A 21 11.63 3.46 5.18
CA ASN A 21 11.28 3.50 6.59
C ASN A 21 11.61 2.15 7.26
N PRO A 22 11.83 2.10 8.57
CA PRO A 22 12.07 0.85 9.29
C PRO A 22 10.73 0.11 9.50
N VAL A 23 10.10 -0.36 8.42
CA VAL A 23 8.83 -1.08 8.47
C VAL A 23 9.12 -2.57 8.37
N LEU A 24 8.68 -3.33 9.39
CA LEU A 24 8.75 -4.80 9.41
C LEU A 24 7.56 -5.42 8.67
N GLU A 25 6.36 -4.87 8.88
CA GLU A 25 5.12 -5.33 8.27
C GLU A 25 4.20 -4.14 7.99
N LEU A 26 3.53 -4.16 6.83
CA LEU A 26 2.44 -3.25 6.52
C LEU A 26 1.32 -4.04 5.87
N ASP A 27 0.13 -3.95 6.46
CA ASP A 27 -1.10 -4.55 5.97
C ASP A 27 -2.12 -3.46 5.63
N LEU A 28 -2.72 -3.54 4.43
CA LEU A 28 -3.77 -2.64 3.98
C LEU A 28 -5.07 -3.42 3.81
N ASN A 29 -6.08 -3.11 4.61
CA ASN A 29 -7.38 -3.77 4.51
C ASN A 29 -8.51 -2.92 5.12
N PRO A 30 -9.49 -2.43 4.32
CA PRO A 30 -9.70 -2.72 2.91
C PRO A 30 -8.87 -1.83 1.97
N VAL A 31 -8.63 -2.32 0.76
CA VAL A 31 -8.22 -1.49 -0.39
C VAL A 31 -9.45 -1.26 -1.27
N PHE A 32 -9.81 0.01 -1.47
CA PHE A 32 -10.86 0.41 -2.39
C PHE A 32 -10.26 0.74 -3.75
N CYS A 33 -10.91 0.29 -4.84
CA CYS A 33 -10.52 0.63 -6.20
C CYS A 33 -11.73 1.08 -7.02
N ASP A 34 -11.70 2.34 -7.42
CA ASP A 34 -12.45 2.89 -8.56
C ASP A 34 -11.55 2.65 -9.78
N GLY A 35 -12.09 2.35 -10.96
CA GLY A 35 -11.29 2.01 -12.14
C GLY A 35 -10.17 2.98 -12.52
N ARG A 36 -10.06 4.16 -11.89
CA ARG A 36 -8.97 5.14 -12.05
C ARG A 36 -8.00 5.24 -10.87
N PHE A 37 -8.39 4.86 -9.66
CA PHE A 37 -7.55 5.02 -8.47
C PHE A 37 -7.79 3.91 -7.43
N ALA A 38 -6.74 3.59 -6.67
CA ALA A 38 -6.80 2.68 -5.55
C ALA A 38 -6.34 3.39 -4.26
N VAL A 39 -7.01 3.11 -3.15
CA VAL A 39 -6.74 3.73 -1.85
C VAL A 39 -6.87 2.69 -0.73
N GLY A 40 -5.93 2.68 0.21
CA GLY A 40 -6.06 1.95 1.47
C GLY A 40 -7.02 2.70 2.39
N GLY A 41 -8.09 2.05 2.84
CA GLY A 41 -9.05 2.62 3.79
C GLY A 41 -8.58 2.55 5.24
N ASP A 42 -7.78 1.54 5.56
CA ASP A 42 -7.15 1.31 6.85
C ASP A 42 -5.76 0.68 6.64
N ALA A 43 -4.88 0.86 7.62
CA ALA A 43 -3.53 0.31 7.58
C ALA A 43 -3.04 -0.09 8.97
N ARG A 44 -2.46 -1.29 9.09
CA ARG A 44 -1.63 -1.68 10.23
C ARG A 44 -0.16 -1.64 9.82
N ILE A 45 0.67 -0.95 10.59
CA ILE A 45 2.11 -0.85 10.36
C ILE A 45 2.84 -1.34 11.61
N ILE A 46 3.75 -2.29 11.44
CA ILE A 46 4.68 -2.74 12.47
C ILE A 46 6.06 -2.21 12.09
N LEU A 47 6.68 -1.45 12.98
CA LEU A 47 8.02 -0.92 12.79
C LEU A 47 9.06 -1.93 13.25
N ASP A 48 10.20 -1.98 12.56
CA ASP A 48 11.38 -2.70 13.01
C ASP A 48 11.96 -1.95 14.23
N SER A 49 12.19 -2.69 15.32
CA SER A 49 12.69 -2.14 16.59
C SER A 49 14.21 -2.23 16.73
N ARG A 50 14.92 -2.58 15.65
CA ARG A 50 16.38 -2.69 15.61
C ARG A 50 17.06 -1.33 15.45
#